data_AF-A0A1C5FQC7-F1
#
_entry.id   AF-A0A1C5FQC7-F1
#
_cell.length_a   1.000
_cell.length_b   1.000
_cell.length_c   1.000
_cell.angle_alpha   90.00
_cell.angle_beta   90.00
_cell.angle_gamma   90.00
#
_symmetry.space_group_name_H-M   'P 1'
#
loop_
_entity.id
_entity.type
_entity.pdbx_description
1 polymer ?
#
loop_
_entity_poly.entity_id
_entity_poly.type
_entity_poly.pdbx_seq_one_letter_code
_entity_poly.pdbx_strand_id
1 'polypeptide(L)'
;PLSASHNGSSSNSLHIGSTRLDCGNMQRLIISGAKHKYSIPHTASAPVKLAKVQKSLATLFEWQDAFEREAQRLLDTPLTLGQFEKVVTRVFDDPALPSKTQHKNITVRNNVLRSLFEDAATQEAIRGTAWAGWNAIGEYLDHVAPAKSNSSRAARSLADSGAVTERKTEAYKLLALAA
;
A
#
# COMPACT_ATOMS: atom_id res chain seq x y z
N PRO A 1 12.05 -18.27 -7.93
CA PRO A 1 13.37 -18.85 -8.36
C PRO A 1 13.62 -18.59 -9.85
N LEU A 2 14.88 -18.31 -10.24
CA LEU A 2 15.30 -18.14 -11.64
C LEU A 2 15.75 -19.48 -12.22
N SER A 3 15.32 -19.84 -13.43
CA SER A 3 15.71 -21.08 -14.11
C SER A 3 16.07 -20.85 -15.58
N ALA A 4 17.04 -21.61 -16.08
CA ALA A 4 17.54 -21.53 -17.45
C ALA A 4 18.04 -22.91 -17.93
N SER A 5 17.93 -23.20 -19.22
CA SER A 5 18.64 -24.32 -19.84
C SER A 5 19.93 -23.83 -20.48
N HIS A 6 21.00 -24.62 -20.35
CA HIS A 6 22.32 -24.25 -20.87
C HIS A 6 22.45 -24.44 -22.40
N ASN A 7 21.52 -25.19 -23.01
CA ASN A 7 21.51 -25.50 -24.45
C ASN A 7 20.51 -24.65 -25.24
N GLY A 8 19.92 -23.62 -24.64
CA GLY A 8 18.95 -22.74 -25.30
C GLY A 8 17.61 -23.37 -25.64
N SER A 9 17.34 -24.60 -25.20
CA SER A 9 16.05 -25.29 -25.41
C SER A 9 14.89 -24.66 -24.63
N SER A 10 15.19 -23.77 -23.69
CA SER A 10 14.21 -23.05 -22.88
C SER A 10 14.60 -21.58 -22.67
N SER A 11 13.58 -20.74 -22.43
CA SER A 11 13.79 -19.37 -21.95
C SER A 11 14.40 -19.34 -20.56
N ASN A 12 15.08 -18.24 -20.24
CA ASN A 12 15.39 -17.88 -18.86
C ASN A 12 14.09 -17.42 -18.20
N SER A 13 13.68 -18.01 -17.09
CA SER A 13 12.38 -17.74 -16.49
C SER A 13 12.48 -17.45 -15.00
N LEU A 14 11.77 -16.41 -14.57
CA LEU A 14 11.56 -16.05 -13.17
C LEU A 14 10.17 -16.50 -12.75
N HIS A 15 10.10 -17.27 -11.66
CA HIS A 15 8.86 -17.73 -11.04
C HIS A 15 8.67 -17.06 -9.68
N ILE A 16 7.50 -16.44 -9.48
CA ILE A 16 7.11 -15.75 -8.24
C ILE A 16 6.12 -16.65 -7.50
N GLY A 17 6.46 -17.03 -6.25
CA GLY A 17 5.61 -17.87 -5.41
C GLY A 17 6.18 -18.01 -4.00
N SER A 18 5.33 -18.35 -3.04
CA SER A 18 5.67 -18.47 -1.60
C SER A 18 6.41 -19.76 -1.24
N THR A 19 6.61 -20.66 -2.20
CA THR A 19 7.20 -21.97 -1.94
C THR A 19 8.73 -21.91 -1.94
N ARG A 20 9.34 -22.27 -0.82
CA ARG A 20 10.80 -22.46 -0.71
C ARG A 20 11.25 -23.61 -1.61
N LEU A 21 12.33 -23.40 -2.35
CA LEU A 21 12.91 -24.44 -3.20
C LEU A 21 13.99 -25.20 -2.43
N ASP A 22 13.75 -26.48 -2.16
CA ASP A 22 14.72 -27.32 -1.44
C ASP A 22 15.46 -28.30 -2.36
N CYS A 23 14.85 -28.74 -3.48
CA CYS A 23 15.48 -29.69 -4.40
C CYS A 23 15.10 -29.47 -5.88
N GLY A 24 15.92 -29.99 -6.80
CA GLY A 24 15.71 -29.85 -8.25
C GLY A 24 14.42 -30.50 -8.79
N ASN A 25 13.91 -31.55 -8.14
CA ASN A 25 12.64 -32.18 -8.54
C ASN A 25 11.45 -31.26 -8.21
N MET A 26 11.49 -30.60 -7.05
CA MET A 26 10.52 -29.60 -6.65
C MET A 26 10.53 -28.40 -7.61
N GLN A 27 11.71 -28.04 -8.12
CA GLN A 27 11.85 -26.97 -9.10
C GLN A 27 11.04 -27.25 -10.38
N ARG A 28 11.07 -28.48 -10.87
CA ARG A 28 10.34 -28.88 -12.09
C ARG A 28 8.82 -28.80 -11.88
N LEU A 29 8.34 -29.22 -10.72
CA LEU A 29 6.92 -29.09 -10.35
C LEU A 29 6.48 -27.63 -10.25
N ILE A 30 7.30 -26.79 -9.61
CA ILE A 30 7.05 -25.34 -9.50
C ILE A 30 7.02 -24.70 -10.90
N ILE A 31 7.98 -25.01 -11.77
CA ILE A 31 8.03 -24.46 -13.14
C ILE A 31 6.79 -24.89 -13.95
N SER A 32 6.39 -26.16 -13.87
CA SER A 32 5.24 -26.70 -14.60
C SER A 32 3.91 -26.10 -14.14
N GLY A 33 3.76 -25.80 -12.85
CA GLY A 33 2.53 -25.26 -12.26
C GLY A 33 2.48 -23.74 -12.11
N ALA A 34 3.56 -23.03 -12.45
CA ALA A 34 3.67 -21.59 -12.19
C ALA A 34 2.72 -20.76 -13.07
N LYS A 35 1.71 -20.16 -12.43
CA LYS A 35 0.81 -19.17 -13.04
C LYS A 35 1.46 -17.79 -13.19
N HIS A 36 2.34 -17.43 -12.27
CA HIS A 36 3.07 -16.16 -12.28
C HIS A 36 4.51 -16.39 -12.70
N LYS A 37 4.79 -16.24 -14.00
CA LYS A 37 6.13 -16.39 -14.58
C LYS A 37 6.48 -15.25 -15.54
N TYR A 38 7.73 -14.79 -15.49
CA TYR A 38 8.31 -13.89 -16.47
C TYR A 38 9.37 -14.65 -17.27
N SER A 39 9.28 -14.67 -18.60
CA SER A 39 10.18 -15.44 -19.47
C SER A 39 10.97 -14.54 -20.41
N ILE A 40 12.28 -14.72 -20.44
CA ILE A 40 13.23 -14.05 -21.32
C ILE A 40 13.76 -15.09 -22.32
N PRO A 41 13.43 -14.97 -23.62
CA PRO A 41 13.95 -15.87 -24.65
C PRO A 41 15.48 -15.87 -24.70
N HIS A 42 16.06 -17.03 -25.00
CA HIS A 42 17.50 -17.24 -25.10
C HIS A 42 18.05 -16.60 -26.38
N THR A 43 18.24 -15.28 -26.33
CA THR A 43 18.71 -14.42 -27.43
C THR A 43 19.98 -13.69 -27.02
N ALA A 44 20.72 -13.11 -27.96
CA ALA A 44 21.89 -12.28 -27.66
C ALA A 44 21.59 -11.11 -26.69
N SER A 45 20.34 -10.63 -26.68
CA SER A 45 19.87 -9.58 -25.75
C SER A 45 19.50 -10.08 -24.36
N ALA A 46 19.48 -11.41 -24.13
CA ALA A 46 19.01 -12.00 -22.88
C ALA A 46 19.81 -11.56 -21.64
N PRO A 47 21.14 -11.42 -21.66
CA PRO A 47 21.90 -10.93 -20.51
C PRO A 47 21.48 -9.51 -20.10
N VAL A 48 21.28 -8.61 -21.07
CA VAL A 48 20.85 -7.23 -20.81
C VAL A 48 19.44 -7.19 -20.21
N LYS A 49 18.52 -7.99 -20.76
CA LYS A 49 17.15 -8.10 -20.23
C LYS A 49 17.12 -8.71 -18.83
N LEU A 50 17.96 -9.71 -18.56
CA LEU A 50 18.07 -10.35 -17.25
C LEU A 50 18.62 -9.39 -16.20
N ALA A 51 19.69 -8.66 -16.53
CA ALA A 51 20.26 -7.62 -15.65
C ALA A 51 19.23 -6.54 -15.31
N LYS A 52 18.40 -6.12 -16.28
CA LYS A 52 17.30 -5.18 -16.03
C LYS A 52 16.28 -5.74 -15.04
N VAL A 53 15.86 -6.99 -15.21
CA VAL A 53 14.92 -7.65 -14.28
C VAL A 53 15.51 -7.77 -12.88
N GLN A 54 16.77 -8.19 -12.76
CA GLN A 54 17.46 -8.28 -11.48
C GLN A 54 17.53 -6.91 -10.78
N LYS A 55 17.86 -5.85 -11.51
CA LYS A 55 17.87 -4.48 -10.98
C LYS A 55 16.49 -4.04 -10.50
N SER A 56 15.44 -4.28 -11.28
CA SER A 56 14.07 -3.96 -10.88
C SER A 56 13.61 -4.73 -9.64
N LEU A 57 13.98 -6.00 -9.51
CA LEU A 57 13.69 -6.79 -8.31
C LEU A 57 14.47 -6.29 -7.10
N ALA A 58 15.74 -5.92 -7.26
CA ALA A 58 16.53 -5.34 -6.19
C ALA A 58 15.87 -4.06 -5.66
N THR A 59 15.44 -3.16 -6.55
CA THR A 59 14.69 -1.95 -6.18
C THR A 59 13.38 -2.28 -5.46
N LEU A 60 12.69 -3.36 -5.84
CA LEU A 60 11.47 -3.80 -5.15
C LEU A 60 11.74 -4.28 -3.72
N PHE A 61 12.84 -4.99 -3.49
CA PHE A 61 13.23 -5.43 -2.14
C PHE A 61 13.68 -4.25 -1.27
N GLU A 62 14.50 -3.35 -1.83
CA GLU A 62 14.88 -2.10 -1.14
C GLU A 62 13.66 -1.28 -0.72
N TRP A 63 12.65 -1.20 -1.60
CA TRP A 63 11.38 -0.55 -1.30
C TRP A 63 10.57 -1.29 -0.21
N GLN A 64 10.50 -2.62 -0.25
CA GLN A 64 9.83 -3.41 0.79
C GLN A 64 10.47 -3.19 2.16
N ASP A 65 11.80 -3.24 2.25
CA ASP A 65 12.51 -3.00 3.50
C ASP A 65 12.27 -1.57 4.01
N ALA A 66 12.23 -0.57 3.11
CA ALA A 66 11.93 0.81 3.47
C ALA A 66 10.49 0.99 3.95
N PHE A 67 9.54 0.32 3.30
CA PHE A 67 8.14 0.32 3.71
C PHE A 67 7.95 -0.33 5.08
N GLU A 68 8.56 -1.49 5.32
CA GLU A 68 8.48 -2.19 6.60
C GLU A 68 9.04 -1.33 7.74
N ARG A 69 10.21 -0.71 7.55
CA ARG A 69 10.80 0.21 8.54
C ARG A 69 9.86 1.35 8.88
N GLU A 70 9.22 1.94 7.88
CA GLU A 70 8.32 3.06 8.10
C GLU A 70 7.00 2.65 8.74
N ALA A 71 6.43 1.51 8.32
CA ALA A 71 5.24 0.95 8.96
C ALA A 71 5.51 0.63 10.43
N GLN A 72 6.66 0.02 10.73
CA GLN A 72 7.09 -0.25 12.11
C GLN A 72 7.24 1.05 12.91
N ARG A 73 7.85 2.08 12.31
CA ARG A 73 7.97 3.39 12.96
C ARG A 73 6.60 3.98 13.32
N LEU A 74 5.62 3.95 12.40
CA LEU A 74 4.26 4.44 12.66
C LEU A 74 3.49 3.59 13.68
N LEU A 75 3.78 2.28 13.75
CA LEU A 75 3.24 1.38 14.78
C LEU A 75 3.80 1.72 16.17
N ASP A 76 5.07 2.08 16.25
CA ASP A 76 5.75 2.40 17.51
C ASP A 76 5.43 3.82 18.01
N THR A 77 4.84 4.68 17.17
CA THR A 77 4.43 6.03 17.54
C THR A 77 3.01 6.06 18.13
N PRO A 78 2.84 6.43 19.42
CA PRO A 78 1.52 6.66 19.99
C PRO A 78 0.84 7.88 19.39
N LEU A 79 -0.46 7.77 19.11
CA LEU A 79 -1.31 8.84 18.61
C LEU A 79 -2.56 8.95 19.48
N THR A 80 -2.74 10.10 20.11
CA THR A 80 -3.97 10.41 20.86
C THR A 80 -5.09 10.84 19.90
N LEU A 81 -6.35 10.70 20.32
CA LEU A 81 -7.49 11.20 19.55
C LEU A 81 -7.34 12.70 19.21
N GLY A 82 -6.91 13.52 20.16
CA GLY A 82 -6.74 14.96 19.93
C GLY A 82 -5.65 15.30 18.91
N GLN A 83 -4.58 14.50 18.83
CA GLN A 83 -3.57 14.62 17.76
C GLN A 83 -4.13 14.16 16.42
N PHE A 84 -4.86 13.04 16.42
CA PHE A 84 -5.53 12.54 15.22
C PHE A 84 -6.50 13.56 14.63
N GLU A 85 -7.34 14.20 15.44
CA GLU A 85 -8.28 15.23 14.99
C GLU A 85 -7.58 16.44 14.35
N LYS A 86 -6.42 16.85 14.88
CA LYS A 86 -5.59 17.91 14.26
C LYS A 86 -5.07 17.49 12.89
N VAL A 87 -4.61 16.23 12.77
CA VAL A 87 -4.19 15.68 11.47
C VAL A 87 -5.36 15.68 10.49
N VAL A 88 -6.55 15.23 10.91
CA VAL A 88 -7.76 15.22 10.07
C VAL A 88 -8.09 16.64 9.58
N THR A 89 -8.13 17.63 10.47
CA THR A 89 -8.38 19.03 10.08
C THR A 89 -7.39 19.52 9.03
N ARG A 90 -6.12 19.13 9.13
CA ARG A 90 -5.09 19.50 8.17
C ARG A 90 -5.21 18.76 6.83
N VAL A 91 -5.48 17.45 6.84
CA VAL A 91 -5.62 16.61 5.63
C VAL A 91 -6.80 17.05 4.76
N PHE A 92 -7.89 17.52 5.38
CA PHE A 92 -9.08 17.95 4.65
C PHE A 92 -9.15 19.45 4.38
N ASP A 93 -8.14 20.22 4.81
CA ASP A 93 -8.08 21.68 4.71
C ASP A 93 -9.38 22.35 5.19
N ASP A 94 -9.84 21.99 6.39
CA ASP A 94 -11.10 22.54 6.91
C ASP A 94 -11.01 24.06 7.10
N PRO A 95 -12.02 24.84 6.63
CA PRO A 95 -12.01 26.27 6.80
C PRO A 95 -12.18 26.65 8.28
N ALA A 96 -11.46 27.69 8.72
CA ALA A 96 -11.56 28.21 10.08
C ALA A 96 -12.98 28.71 10.43
N LEU A 97 -13.71 29.23 9.42
CA LEU A 97 -15.08 29.72 9.55
C LEU A 97 -15.98 29.02 8.52
N PRO A 98 -16.47 27.80 8.81
CA PRO A 98 -17.35 27.08 7.90
C PRO A 98 -18.76 27.69 7.89
N SER A 99 -19.43 27.66 6.73
CA SER A 99 -20.88 27.84 6.68
C SER A 99 -21.60 26.74 7.48
N LYS A 100 -22.88 26.95 7.83
CA LYS A 100 -23.68 25.94 8.57
C LYS A 100 -23.67 24.56 7.90
N THR A 101 -23.76 24.52 6.56
CA THR A 101 -23.73 23.26 5.79
C THR A 101 -22.36 22.61 5.84
N GLN A 102 -21.28 23.38 5.67
CA GLN A 102 -19.91 22.87 5.79
C GLN A 102 -19.64 22.32 7.19
N HIS A 103 -20.07 23.04 8.24
CA HIS A 103 -19.90 22.62 9.61
C HIS A 103 -20.59 21.27 9.89
N LYS A 104 -21.81 21.07 9.38
CA LYS A 104 -22.52 19.79 9.48
C LYS A 104 -21.74 18.67 8.77
N ASN A 105 -21.25 18.90 7.56
CA ASN A 105 -20.50 17.89 6.80
C ASN A 105 -19.17 17.53 7.48
N ILE A 106 -18.44 18.52 7.99
CA ILE A 106 -17.19 18.34 8.75
C ILE A 106 -17.48 17.53 10.03
N THR A 107 -18.54 17.86 10.76
CA THR A 107 -18.93 17.14 11.98
C THR A 107 -19.25 15.68 11.69
N VAL A 108 -20.04 15.40 10.65
CA VAL A 108 -20.38 14.02 10.26
C VAL A 108 -19.11 13.24 9.88
N ARG A 109 -18.24 13.83 9.05
CA ARG A 109 -16.96 13.21 8.68
C ARG A 109 -16.09 12.93 9.90
N ASN A 110 -15.92 13.90 10.79
CA ASN A 110 -15.04 13.78 11.95
C ASN A 110 -15.56 12.74 12.94
N ASN A 111 -16.88 12.62 13.13
CA ASN A 111 -17.46 11.56 13.95
C ASN A 111 -17.19 10.17 13.37
N VAL A 112 -17.31 10.01 12.05
CA VAL A 112 -16.97 8.75 11.37
C VAL A 112 -15.49 8.43 11.54
N LEU A 113 -14.61 9.39 11.29
CA LEU A 113 -13.16 9.20 11.44
C LEU A 113 -12.76 8.86 12.87
N ARG A 114 -13.38 9.51 13.87
CA ARG A 114 -13.19 9.18 15.29
C ARG A 114 -13.57 7.72 15.56
N SER A 115 -14.76 7.29 15.12
CA SER A 115 -15.19 5.90 15.31
C SER A 115 -14.30 4.90 14.58
N LEU A 116 -13.82 5.23 13.38
CA LEU A 116 -12.83 4.39 12.67
C LEU A 116 -11.51 4.26 13.43
N PHE A 117 -11.08 5.31 14.13
CA PHE A 117 -9.84 5.28 14.90
C PHE A 117 -10.00 4.61 16.28
N GLU A 118 -11.09 4.91 17.00
CA GLU A 118 -11.29 4.49 18.40
C GLU A 118 -12.06 3.17 18.57
N ASP A 119 -12.89 2.79 17.60
CA ASP A 119 -13.84 1.67 17.78
C ASP A 119 -13.70 0.58 16.72
N ALA A 120 -13.31 0.91 15.47
CA ALA A 120 -13.35 -0.06 14.38
C ALA A 120 -12.52 -1.31 14.65
N ALA A 121 -13.12 -2.49 14.36
CA ALA A 121 -12.47 -3.79 14.50
C ALA A 121 -11.25 -3.92 13.56
N THR A 122 -11.22 -3.18 12.45
CA THR A 122 -10.07 -3.12 11.53
C THR A 122 -8.81 -2.57 12.19
N GLN A 123 -8.94 -1.83 13.30
CA GLN A 123 -7.84 -1.20 14.03
C GLN A 123 -7.50 -1.89 15.36
N GLU A 124 -8.17 -2.99 15.72
CA GLU A 124 -8.08 -3.58 17.08
C GLU A 124 -6.64 -3.85 17.52
N ALA A 125 -5.81 -4.43 16.65
CA ALA A 125 -4.42 -4.79 16.95
C ALA A 125 -3.43 -3.61 16.92
N ILE A 126 -3.83 -2.45 16.38
CA ILE A 126 -2.95 -1.31 16.11
C ILE A 126 -3.46 -0.01 16.72
N ARG A 127 -4.50 -0.10 17.57
CA ARG A 127 -5.23 1.05 18.12
C ARG A 127 -4.29 1.99 18.88
N GLY A 128 -4.51 3.30 18.73
CA GLY A 128 -3.74 4.32 19.42
C GLY A 128 -2.35 4.56 18.83
N THR A 129 -2.06 4.06 17.63
CA THR A 129 -0.80 4.29 16.92
C THR A 129 -0.98 5.26 15.74
N ALA A 130 0.10 5.88 15.29
CA ALA A 130 0.09 6.69 14.07
C ALA A 130 -0.30 5.85 12.84
N TRP A 131 0.06 4.56 12.82
CA TRP A 131 -0.38 3.61 11.81
C TRP A 131 -1.91 3.44 11.78
N ALA A 132 -2.56 3.32 12.94
CA ALA A 132 -4.02 3.29 12.99
C ALA A 132 -4.67 4.59 12.51
N GLY A 133 -4.06 5.74 12.82
CA GLY A 133 -4.53 7.04 12.30
C GLY A 133 -4.49 7.11 10.78
N TRP A 134 -3.41 6.62 10.16
CA TRP A 134 -3.28 6.60 8.70
C TRP A 134 -4.30 5.64 8.06
N ASN A 135 -4.48 4.45 8.63
CA ASN A 135 -5.45 3.48 8.15
C ASN A 135 -6.90 3.96 8.29
N ALA A 136 -7.25 4.65 9.40
CA ALA A 136 -8.59 5.22 9.58
C ALA A 136 -8.93 6.27 8.50
N ILE A 137 -7.97 7.12 8.13
CA ILE A 137 -8.13 8.09 7.04
C ILE A 137 -8.26 7.37 5.68
N GLY A 138 -7.44 6.35 5.44
CA GLY A 138 -7.52 5.52 4.25
C GLY A 138 -8.88 4.84 4.10
N GLU A 139 -9.35 4.17 5.15
CA GLU A 139 -10.64 3.47 5.22
C GLU A 139 -11.81 4.43 4.97
N TYR A 140 -11.78 5.62 5.58
CA TYR A 140 -12.78 6.65 5.29
C TYR A 140 -12.75 7.03 3.80
N LEU A 141 -11.58 7.36 3.24
CA LEU A 141 -11.47 7.81 1.86
C LEU A 141 -11.86 6.73 0.84
N ASP A 142 -11.57 5.46 1.13
CA ASP A 142 -11.87 4.36 0.23
C ASP A 142 -13.31 3.87 0.36
N HIS A 143 -13.75 3.60 1.58
CA HIS A 143 -14.98 2.85 1.81
C HIS A 143 -16.15 3.74 2.22
N VAL A 144 -15.93 4.84 2.94
CA VAL A 144 -17.02 5.59 3.57
C VAL A 144 -17.35 6.90 2.84
N ALA A 145 -16.35 7.66 2.42
CA ALA A 145 -16.51 9.00 1.85
C ALA A 145 -17.47 8.97 0.64
N PRO A 146 -18.37 9.96 0.49
CA PRO A 146 -19.35 9.96 -0.59
C PRO A 146 -18.70 9.79 -1.98
N ALA A 147 -19.35 9.02 -2.85
CA ALA A 147 -18.93 8.78 -4.22
C ALA A 147 -20.16 8.78 -5.13
N LYS A 148 -20.00 9.16 -6.41
CA LYS A 148 -21.13 9.18 -7.37
C LYS A 148 -21.72 7.79 -7.62
N SER A 149 -20.87 6.76 -7.57
CA SER A 149 -21.22 5.36 -7.78
C SER A 149 -20.19 4.44 -7.12
N ASN A 150 -20.52 3.16 -6.98
CA ASN A 150 -19.57 2.14 -6.51
C ASN A 150 -18.37 1.99 -7.46
N SER A 151 -18.58 2.13 -8.77
CA SER A 151 -17.47 2.12 -9.74
C SER A 151 -16.54 3.32 -9.58
N SER A 152 -17.08 4.51 -9.32
CA SER A 152 -16.27 5.71 -9.05
C SER A 152 -15.49 5.58 -7.75
N ARG A 153 -16.06 4.91 -6.73
CA ARG A 153 -15.37 4.58 -5.48
C ARG A 153 -14.23 3.58 -5.69
N ALA A 154 -14.47 2.49 -6.42
CA ALA A 154 -13.43 1.52 -6.73
C ALA A 154 -12.30 2.16 -7.54
N ALA A 155 -12.64 2.98 -8.55
CA ALA A 155 -11.66 3.66 -9.39
C ALA A 155 -10.75 4.60 -8.59
N ARG A 156 -11.29 5.40 -7.65
CA ARG A 156 -10.45 6.29 -6.80
C ARG A 156 -9.56 5.53 -5.82
N SER A 157 -9.98 4.37 -5.33
CA SER A 157 -9.18 3.56 -4.39
C SER A 157 -8.01 2.86 -5.07
N LEU A 158 -8.11 2.60 -6.38
CA LEU A 158 -7.07 1.98 -7.21
C LEU A 158 -6.23 3.00 -7.99
N ALA A 159 -6.53 4.29 -7.88
CA ALA A 159 -5.85 5.32 -8.65
C ALA A 159 -4.48 5.67 -8.03
N ASP A 160 -3.44 5.63 -8.86
CA ASP A 160 -2.08 6.06 -8.47
C ASP A 160 -1.95 7.59 -8.31
N SER A 161 -2.97 8.36 -8.70
CA SER A 161 -2.98 9.82 -8.61
C SER A 161 -4.38 10.40 -8.38
N GLY A 162 -4.41 11.68 -7.99
CA GLY A 162 -5.64 12.45 -7.75
C GLY A 162 -5.88 12.76 -6.27
N ALA A 163 -6.93 13.55 -6.02
CA ALA A 163 -7.17 14.18 -4.72
C ALA A 163 -7.27 13.21 -3.53
N VAL A 164 -7.75 11.97 -3.74
CA VAL A 164 -7.80 10.96 -2.67
C VAL A 164 -6.41 10.43 -2.34
N THR A 165 -5.63 10.09 -3.36
CA THR A 165 -4.24 9.60 -3.21
C THR A 165 -3.36 10.69 -2.60
N GLU A 166 -3.55 11.95 -3.01
CA GLU A 166 -2.88 13.12 -2.43
C GLU A 166 -3.21 13.28 -0.93
N ARG A 167 -4.48 13.14 -0.53
CA ARG A 167 -4.88 13.20 0.88
C ARG A 167 -4.29 12.05 1.72
N LYS A 168 -4.23 10.83 1.19
CA LYS A 168 -3.58 9.70 1.87
C LYS A 168 -2.08 9.94 2.03
N THR A 169 -1.45 10.53 1.03
CA THR A 169 -0.03 10.89 1.06
C THR A 169 0.24 12.00 2.06
N GLU A 170 -0.63 13.01 2.13
CA GLU A 170 -0.53 14.10 3.12
C GLU A 170 -0.77 13.59 4.54
N ALA A 171 -1.77 12.74 4.74
CA ALA A 171 -2.02 12.08 6.02
C ALA A 171 -0.79 11.31 6.51
N TYR A 172 -0.18 10.52 5.62
CA TYR A 172 1.07 9.83 5.90
C TYR A 172 2.17 10.82 6.32
N LYS A 173 2.42 11.90 5.57
CA LYS A 173 3.45 12.89 5.91
C LYS A 173 3.23 13.52 7.28
N LEU A 174 2.00 13.92 7.61
CA LEU A 174 1.68 14.56 8.88
C LEU A 174 1.87 13.61 10.07
N LEU A 175 1.47 12.36 9.91
CA LEU A 175 1.65 11.32 10.94
C LEU A 175 3.11 10.90 11.06
N ALA A 176 3.82 10.84 9.94
CA ALA A 176 5.23 10.55 9.89
C ALA A 176 6.09 11.65 10.52
N LEU A 177 5.70 12.92 10.42
CA LEU A 177 6.40 14.05 11.05
C LEU A 177 6.09 14.19 12.56
N ALA A 178 4.96 13.65 13.01
CA ALA A 178 4.59 13.60 14.43
C ALA A 178 5.22 12.41 15.18
N ALA A 179 5.88 11.52 14.43
CA ALA A 179 6.49 10.26 14.85
C ALA A 179 8.00 10.35 15.03
#